data_AF-A0A7Y3NHE1-F1
#
_entry.id   AF-A0A7Y3NHE1-F1
#
_cell.length_a   1.000
_cell.length_b   1.000
_cell.length_c   1.000
_cell.angle_alpha   90.00
_cell.angle_beta   90.00
_cell.angle_gamma   90.00
#
_symmetry.space_group_name_H-M   'P 1'
#
loop_
_entity.id
_entity.type
_entity.pdbx_description
1 polymer ?
#
loop_
_entity_poly.entity_id
_entity_poly.type
_entity_poly.pdbx_seq_one_letter_code
_entity_poly.pdbx_strand_id
1 'polypeptide(L)'
;MKKIFFWSSLALVLGILFFLILTNTVSTPNTDPKLLSASVQVPSRLSELTPWLIQKESQFLSLKPWAAKKILWADPAHKSKTKISLVYLHGYSATRKEISPSVEDLAAQIGANVFFTRYT
;
A
#
# COMPACT_ATOMS: atom_id res chain seq x y z
N MET A 1 -6.33 -52.98 35.79
CA MET A 1 -5.51 -51.75 35.89
C MET A 1 -4.88 -51.34 34.55
N LYS A 2 -4.15 -52.21 33.83
CA LYS A 2 -3.48 -51.88 32.54
C LYS A 2 -4.39 -51.28 31.44
N LYS A 3 -5.65 -51.72 31.34
CA LYS A 3 -6.61 -51.20 30.35
C LYS A 3 -6.95 -49.73 30.60
N ILE A 4 -7.14 -49.31 31.85
CA ILE A 4 -7.50 -47.92 32.21
C ILE A 4 -6.35 -46.97 31.87
N PHE A 5 -5.11 -47.37 32.16
CA PHE A 5 -3.90 -46.62 31.78
C PHE A 5 -3.71 -46.51 30.25
N PHE A 6 -4.14 -47.53 29.49
CA PHE A 6 -4.07 -47.50 28.03
C PHE A 6 -5.05 -46.47 27.42
N TRP A 7 -6.30 -46.45 27.88
CA TRP A 7 -7.31 -45.51 27.39
C TRP A 7 -7.01 -44.05 27.79
N SER A 8 -6.46 -43.81 28.98
CA SER A 8 -6.04 -42.46 29.40
C SER A 8 -4.87 -41.94 28.56
N SER A 9 -3.90 -42.80 28.24
CA SER A 9 -2.77 -42.42 27.37
C SER A 9 -3.23 -42.13 25.94
N LEU A 10 -4.18 -42.91 25.42
CA LEU A 10 -4.73 -42.71 24.07
C LEU A 10 -5.51 -41.38 23.96
N ALA A 11 -6.33 -41.07 24.96
CA ALA A 11 -7.07 -39.81 25.02
C ALA A 11 -6.14 -38.59 25.09
N LEU A 12 -5.05 -38.67 25.85
CA LEU A 12 -4.04 -37.61 25.94
C LEU A 12 -3.36 -37.36 24.58
N VAL A 13 -2.94 -38.42 23.89
CA VAL A 13 -2.29 -38.32 22.57
C VAL A 13 -3.25 -37.72 21.54
N LEU A 14 -4.50 -38.17 21.51
CA LEU A 14 -5.52 -37.61 20.62
C LEU A 14 -5.83 -36.14 20.94
N GLY A 15 -5.85 -35.76 22.21
CA GLY A 15 -6.01 -34.36 22.63
C GLY A 15 -4.85 -33.47 22.19
N ILE A 16 -3.61 -33.95 22.29
CA ILE A 16 -2.42 -33.23 21.81
C ILE A 16 -2.44 -33.09 20.30
N LEU A 17 -2.76 -34.17 19.57
CA LEU A 17 -2.91 -34.13 18.10
C LEU A 17 -4.01 -33.15 17.67
N PHE A 18 -5.16 -33.17 18.34
CA PHE A 18 -6.26 -32.23 18.07
C PHE A 18 -5.84 -30.78 18.33
N PHE A 19 -5.15 -30.51 19.44
CA PHE A 19 -4.62 -29.19 19.78
C PHE A 19 -3.61 -28.69 18.74
N LEU A 20 -2.68 -29.56 18.30
CA LEU A 20 -1.71 -29.24 17.26
C LEU A 20 -2.36 -28.95 15.90
N ILE A 21 -3.43 -29.67 15.54
CA ILE A 21 -4.21 -29.38 14.32
C ILE A 21 -4.90 -28.02 14.44
N LEU A 22 -5.50 -27.73 15.60
CA LEU A 22 -6.21 -26.47 15.84
C LEU A 22 -5.29 -25.23 15.77
N THR A 23 -4.05 -25.34 16.27
CA THR A 23 -3.08 -24.24 16.21
C THR A 23 -2.48 -24.02 14.81
N ASN A 24 -2.46 -25.03 13.94
CA ASN A 24 -1.91 -24.90 12.59
C ASN A 24 -2.92 -24.37 11.56
N THR A 25 -4.20 -24.23 11.92
CA THR A 25 -5.23 -23.67 11.01
C THR A 25 -5.44 -22.16 11.15
N VAL A 26 -4.79 -21.52 12.13
CA VAL A 26 -4.92 -20.07 12.34
C VAL A 26 -3.74 -19.35 11.68
N SER A 27 -4.06 -18.71 10.54
CA SER A 27 -3.33 -17.58 9.97
C SER A 27 -2.11 -17.88 9.10
N THR A 28 -2.32 -18.49 7.93
CA THR A 28 -1.66 -17.95 6.74
C THR A 28 -2.54 -16.84 6.19
N PRO A 29 -2.08 -15.57 6.14
CA PRO A 29 -2.81 -14.55 5.41
C PRO A 29 -2.91 -15.05 3.97
N ASN A 30 -4.15 -15.17 3.49
CA ASN A 30 -4.43 -15.56 2.11
C ASN A 30 -3.99 -14.40 1.21
N THR A 31 -2.69 -14.28 0.98
CA THR A 31 -2.14 -13.34 0.00
C THR A 31 -2.46 -13.91 -1.36
N ASP A 32 -3.65 -13.60 -1.87
CA ASP A 32 -4.00 -13.89 -3.26
C ASP A 32 -2.95 -13.21 -4.14
N PRO A 33 -2.09 -13.97 -4.85
CA PRO A 33 -1.05 -13.41 -5.71
C PRO A 33 -1.64 -12.59 -6.86
N LYS A 34 -2.95 -12.74 -7.13
CA LYS A 34 -3.71 -11.91 -8.08
C LYS A 34 -3.90 -10.48 -7.59
N LEU A 35 -4.00 -10.25 -6.28
CA LEU A 35 -4.03 -8.90 -5.69
C LEU A 35 -2.67 -8.20 -5.78
N LEU A 36 -1.57 -8.97 -5.83
CA LEU A 36 -0.21 -8.45 -6.01
C LEU A 36 0.11 -8.12 -7.48
N SER A 37 -0.70 -8.60 -8.43
CA SER A 37 -0.34 -8.66 -9.86
C SER A 37 -1.27 -7.87 -10.80
N ALA A 38 -2.15 -7.01 -10.29
CA ALA A 38 -2.78 -6.01 -11.16
C ALA A 38 -1.69 -5.04 -11.63
N SER A 39 -1.03 -5.38 -12.74
CA SER A 39 0.08 -4.60 -13.29
C SER A 39 -0.45 -3.25 -13.75
N VAL A 40 -0.27 -2.24 -12.89
CA VAL A 40 -0.57 -0.86 -13.27
C VAL A 40 0.45 -0.48 -14.33
N GLN A 41 -0.01 -0.40 -15.59
CA GLN A 41 0.81 0.11 -16.69
C GLN A 41 0.99 1.62 -16.52
N VAL A 42 2.19 2.01 -16.09
CA VAL A 42 2.62 3.40 -15.95
C VAL A 42 3.46 3.79 -17.17
N PRO A 43 3.25 4.96 -17.78
CA PRO A 43 4.07 5.44 -18.90
C PRO A 43 5.55 5.53 -18.52
N SER A 44 6.42 5.16 -19.46
CA SER A 44 7.88 5.26 -19.28
C SER A 44 8.39 6.69 -19.50
N ARG A 45 7.68 7.51 -20.27
CA ARG A 45 8.06 8.89 -20.60
C ARG A 45 7.54 9.88 -19.55
N LEU A 46 8.42 10.71 -19.01
CA LEU A 46 8.07 11.67 -17.94
C LEU A 46 6.99 12.67 -18.36
N SER A 47 6.96 13.07 -19.64
CA SER A 47 5.95 14.01 -20.17
C SER A 47 4.53 13.42 -20.18
N GLU A 48 4.41 12.10 -20.18
CA GLU A 48 3.12 11.40 -20.24
C GLU A 48 2.53 11.15 -18.84
N LEU A 49 3.33 11.30 -17.77
CA LEU A 49 2.88 11.01 -16.41
C LEU A 49 1.73 11.91 -15.94
N THR A 50 1.78 13.21 -16.24
CA THR A 50 0.71 14.15 -15.84
C THR A 50 -0.59 13.89 -16.61
N PRO A 51 -0.59 13.79 -17.96
CA PRO A 51 -1.78 13.38 -18.71
C PRO A 51 -2.35 12.03 -18.27
N TRP A 52 -1.49 11.04 -18.02
CA TRP A 52 -1.91 9.72 -17.56
C TRP A 52 -2.58 9.76 -16.19
N LEU A 53 -2.07 10.54 -15.24
CA LEU A 53 -2.73 10.74 -13.93
C LEU A 53 -4.12 11.37 -14.09
N ILE A 54 -4.23 12.43 -14.91
CA ILE A 54 -5.50 13.10 -15.19
C ILE A 54 -6.51 12.11 -15.81
N GLN A 55 -6.06 11.32 -16.79
CA GLN A 55 -6.91 10.31 -17.43
C GLN A 55 -7.34 9.22 -16.44
N LYS A 56 -6.45 8.75 -15.57
CA LYS A 56 -6.78 7.74 -14.55
C LYS A 56 -7.77 8.27 -13.51
N GLU A 57 -7.75 9.56 -13.22
CA GLU A 57 -8.66 10.16 -12.24
C GLU A 57 -9.97 10.71 -12.83
N SER A 58 -10.12 10.73 -14.16
CA SER A 58 -11.34 11.24 -14.82
C SER A 58 -12.60 10.44 -14.49
N GLN A 59 -12.45 9.19 -14.05
CA GLN A 59 -13.55 8.35 -13.57
C GLN A 59 -14.22 8.88 -12.29
N PHE A 60 -13.54 9.74 -11.53
CA PHE A 60 -14.05 10.30 -10.27
C PHE A 60 -14.72 11.67 -10.51
N LEU A 61 -16.01 11.66 -10.87
CA LEU A 61 -16.77 12.89 -11.20
C LEU A 61 -16.78 13.95 -10.08
N SER A 62 -16.76 13.52 -8.82
CA SER A 62 -16.80 14.41 -7.65
C SER A 62 -15.42 14.83 -7.13
N LEU A 63 -14.33 14.42 -7.81
CA LEU A 63 -12.98 14.74 -7.38
C LEU A 63 -12.71 16.24 -7.51
N LYS A 64 -12.38 16.87 -6.39
CA LYS A 64 -11.99 18.28 -6.39
C LYS A 64 -10.58 18.44 -6.98
N PRO A 65 -10.32 19.42 -7.86
CA PRO A 65 -8.99 19.61 -8.49
C PRO A 65 -7.84 19.71 -7.49
N TRP A 66 -8.08 20.31 -6.33
CA TRP A 66 -7.07 20.47 -5.28
C TRP A 66 -6.80 19.18 -4.47
N ALA A 67 -7.60 18.14 -4.64
CA ALA A 67 -7.42 16.81 -4.03
C ALA A 67 -6.90 15.75 -5.02
N ALA A 68 -6.83 16.08 -6.32
CA ALA A 68 -6.31 15.19 -7.35
C ALA A 68 -4.84 14.82 -7.11
N LYS A 69 -4.44 13.60 -7.48
CA LYS A 69 -3.05 13.14 -7.46
C LYS A 69 -2.19 14.07 -8.30
N LYS A 70 -0.96 14.35 -7.85
CA LYS A 70 -0.03 15.19 -8.61
C LYS A 70 1.42 14.82 -8.34
N ILE A 71 2.29 15.17 -9.28
CA ILE A 71 3.74 15.13 -9.11
C ILE A 71 4.23 16.56 -8.92
N LEU A 72 4.91 16.81 -7.81
CA LEU A 72 5.73 18.00 -7.62
C LEU A 72 7.15 17.66 -8.02
N TRP A 73 7.67 18.37 -9.03
CA TRP A 73 9.02 18.18 -9.53
C TRP A 73 9.99 19.07 -8.77
N ALA A 74 11.15 18.54 -8.40
CA ALA A 74 12.22 19.32 -7.76
C ALA A 74 12.73 20.45 -8.68
N ASP A 75 12.85 20.17 -9.99
CA ASP A 75 13.05 21.17 -11.04
C ASP A 75 11.84 21.15 -12.00
N PRO A 76 10.90 22.10 -11.87
CA PRO A 76 9.75 22.22 -12.77
C PRO A 76 10.12 22.56 -14.21
N ALA A 77 11.26 23.25 -14.43
CA ALA A 77 11.74 23.62 -15.76
C ALA A 77 12.39 22.42 -16.46
N HIS A 78 13.11 21.58 -15.72
CA HIS A 78 13.79 20.38 -16.23
C HIS A 78 13.37 19.12 -15.48
N LYS A 79 12.15 18.67 -15.75
CA LYS A 79 11.57 17.45 -15.14
C LYS A 79 12.48 16.24 -15.37
N SER A 80 13.00 15.70 -14.28
CA SER A 80 13.93 14.57 -14.29
C SER A 80 13.76 13.71 -13.02
N LYS A 81 14.33 12.51 -13.03
CA LYS A 81 14.34 11.64 -11.84
C LYS A 81 15.33 12.18 -10.82
N THR A 82 14.91 12.25 -9.56
CA THR A 82 15.76 12.59 -8.41
C THR A 82 16.28 11.32 -7.72
N LYS A 83 17.36 11.44 -6.94
CA LYS A 83 17.92 10.31 -6.15
C LYS A 83 16.92 9.77 -5.12
N ILE A 84 16.11 10.66 -4.56
CA ILE A 84 15.07 10.35 -3.58
C ILE A 84 13.73 10.79 -4.15
N SER A 85 12.68 9.98 -3.96
CA SER A 85 11.31 10.35 -4.23
C SER A 85 10.50 10.25 -2.94
N LEU A 86 9.78 11.32 -2.61
CA LEU A 86 8.78 11.29 -1.55
C LEU A 86 7.45 10.82 -2.13
N VAL A 87 6.79 9.89 -1.44
CA VAL A 87 5.44 9.46 -1.78
C VAL A 87 4.56 9.82 -0.59
N TYR A 88 3.72 10.83 -0.77
CA TYR A 88 2.75 11.22 0.25
C TYR A 88 1.40 10.60 -0.06
N LEU A 89 0.97 9.67 0.80
CA LEU A 89 -0.35 9.07 0.79
C LEU A 89 -1.10 9.56 2.03
N HIS A 90 -2.15 10.34 1.83
CA HIS A 90 -2.99 10.78 2.95
C HIS A 90 -3.88 9.66 3.47
N GLY A 91 -4.30 9.76 4.73
CA GLY A 91 -5.29 8.87 5.34
C GLY A 91 -6.72 9.12 4.81
N TYR A 92 -7.62 8.19 5.12
CA TYR A 92 -9.03 8.10 4.68
C TYR A 92 -9.68 9.41 4.17
N SER A 93 -10.27 10.21 5.07
CA SER A 93 -11.00 11.44 4.73
C SER A 93 -10.08 12.66 4.57
N ALA A 94 -8.78 12.48 4.79
CA ALA A 94 -7.84 13.57 4.81
C ALA A 94 -7.50 14.05 3.40
N THR A 95 -6.77 15.15 3.29
CA THR A 95 -6.15 15.55 2.00
C THR A 95 -4.74 16.09 2.21
N ARG A 96 -3.97 16.25 1.13
CA ARG A 96 -2.64 16.88 1.18
C ARG A 96 -2.61 18.27 1.83
N LYS A 97 -3.75 18.96 1.88
CA LYS A 97 -3.83 20.29 2.46
C LYS A 97 -3.59 20.31 3.97
N GLU A 98 -3.82 19.19 4.67
CA GLU A 98 -3.73 19.15 6.13
C GLU A 98 -2.30 19.35 6.66
N ILE A 99 -1.30 18.97 5.86
CA ILE A 99 0.10 19.12 6.23
C ILE A 99 0.89 19.95 5.22
N SER A 100 0.22 20.62 4.28
CA SER A 100 0.89 21.53 3.36
C SER A 100 1.23 22.83 4.12
N PRO A 101 2.45 23.38 4.00
CA PRO A 101 3.50 23.04 3.04
C PRO A 101 4.60 22.08 3.54
N SER A 102 4.43 21.38 4.68
CA SER A 102 5.52 20.62 5.30
C SER A 102 6.14 19.54 4.40
N VAL A 103 5.34 18.87 3.55
CA VAL A 103 5.86 17.87 2.60
C VAL A 103 6.66 18.55 1.50
N GLU A 104 6.16 19.67 1.00
CA GLU A 104 6.80 20.48 -0.01
C GLU A 104 8.14 21.05 0.48
N ASP A 105 8.19 21.56 1.71
CA ASP A 105 9.40 22.11 2.32
C ASP A 105 10.46 21.03 2.52
N LEU A 106 10.07 19.86 3.03
CA LEU A 106 10.99 18.72 3.18
C LEU A 106 11.54 18.29 1.82
N ALA A 107 10.68 18.20 0.80
CA ALA A 107 11.08 17.84 -0.55
C ALA A 107 12.10 18.82 -1.14
N ALA A 108 11.87 20.12 -0.93
CA ALA A 108 12.78 21.16 -1.37
C ALA A 108 14.15 21.07 -0.67
N GLN A 109 14.15 20.83 0.64
CA GLN A 109 15.40 20.70 1.43
C GLN A 109 16.26 19.50 0.99
N ILE A 110 15.64 18.39 0.60
CA ILE A 110 16.36 17.18 0.20
C ILE A 110 16.49 17.00 -1.32
N GLY A 111 15.99 17.95 -2.12
CA GLY A 111 16.02 17.90 -3.59
C GLY A 111 15.24 16.72 -4.18
N ALA A 112 14.06 16.39 -3.62
CA ALA A 112 13.25 15.25 -4.02
C ALA A 112 12.03 15.66 -4.86
N ASN A 113 11.70 14.83 -5.85
CA ASN A 113 10.36 14.81 -6.43
C ASN A 113 9.36 14.27 -5.41
N VAL A 114 8.12 14.78 -5.45
CA VAL A 114 7.02 14.30 -4.60
C VAL A 114 5.89 13.77 -5.45
N PHE A 115 5.40 12.57 -5.13
CA PHE A 115 4.13 12.08 -5.60
C PHE A 115 3.07 12.21 -4.50
N PHE A 116 2.14 13.15 -4.67
CA PHE A 116 0.96 13.27 -3.82
C PHE A 116 -0.12 12.32 -4.35
N THR A 117 -0.48 11.32 -3.56
CA THR A 117 -1.46 10.29 -3.92
C THR A 117 -2.52 10.09 -2.83
N ARG A 118 -3.52 9.30 -3.18
CA ARG A 118 -4.70 8.96 -2.36
C ARG A 118 -5.16 7.55 -2.64
N TYR A 119 -5.83 6.93 -1.67
CA TYR A 119 -6.61 5.71 -1.91
C TYR A 119 -7.70 6.00 -2.94
N THR A 120 -7.98 5.01 -3.78
CA THR A 120 -8.93 5.07 -4.91
C THR A 120 -9.98 4.00 -4.77
#